data_AF-A0A432R0F5-F1
#
_entry.id   AF-A0A432R0F5-F1
#
_cell.length_a   1.000
_cell.length_b   1.000
_cell.length_c   1.000
_cell.angle_alpha   90.00
_cell.angle_beta   90.00
_cell.angle_gamma   90.00
#
_symmetry.space_group_name_H-M   'P 1'
#
loop_
_entity.id
_entity.type
_entity.pdbx_description
1 polymer ?
#
loop_
_entity_poly.entity_id
_entity_poly.type
_entity_poly.pdbx_seq_one_letter_code
_entity_poly.pdbx_strand_id
1 'polypeptide(L)'
;LIVDKLLDGKFRSWAIAAAFGDNLHDSAREAAASTKLNQKQLDSLRELGELLNYNGYGADLADLHFSPDTLFRALQSYTDPFDFLKHSPDLTVLRNGFQEDMARAMKQPEMNKTTLNRIYSFPDAPWARRVAGVFSNLRARERKDAAHALIVENSDKSYRISVRAPLNYRENADTLCLSFPTGGGRKAAAGINQLPPEMLDDFIQRFHSLFSSSQ
;
A
#
# COMPACT_ATOMS: atom_id res chain seq x y z
N LEU A 1 5.88 -7.06 17.96
CA LEU A 1 4.80 -6.07 18.06
C LEU A 1 4.89 -5.38 19.43
N ILE A 2 5.10 -4.07 19.50
CA ILE A 2 5.40 -3.37 20.77
C ILE A 2 4.16 -3.33 21.69
N VAL A 3 3.03 -2.84 21.16
CA VAL A 3 1.78 -2.70 21.93
C VAL A 3 1.24 -4.05 22.40
N ASP A 4 1.31 -5.10 21.57
CA ASP A 4 0.93 -6.46 21.96
C ASP A 4 1.72 -6.94 23.19
N LYS A 5 3.04 -6.74 23.18
CA LYS A 5 3.92 -7.12 24.31
C LYS A 5 3.57 -6.34 25.59
N LEU A 6 3.32 -5.03 25.48
CA LEU A 6 2.96 -4.19 26.62
C LEU A 6 1.58 -4.54 27.23
N LEU A 7 0.73 -5.20 26.48
CA LEU A 7 -0.61 -5.64 26.91
C LEU A 7 -0.64 -7.14 27.24
N ASP A 8 0.52 -7.79 27.37
CA ASP A 8 0.67 -9.24 27.55
C ASP A 8 -0.14 -10.07 26.52
N GLY A 9 -0.31 -9.50 25.33
CA GLY A 9 -1.18 -9.87 24.22
C GLY A 9 -2.63 -10.22 24.58
N LYS A 10 -3.20 -9.47 25.52
CA LYS A 10 -4.64 -9.43 25.80
C LYS A 10 -5.50 -9.27 24.53
N PHE A 11 -5.00 -8.53 23.53
CA PHE A 11 -5.70 -8.27 22.26
C PHE A 11 -4.92 -8.79 21.03
N ARG A 12 -4.26 -9.95 21.15
CA ARG A 12 -3.31 -10.43 20.14
C ARG A 12 -3.90 -10.57 18.73
N SER A 13 -5.16 -10.96 18.60
CA SER A 13 -5.83 -11.04 17.29
C SER A 13 -5.90 -9.68 16.59
N TRP A 14 -6.17 -8.59 17.33
CA TRP A 14 -6.11 -7.22 16.79
C TRP A 14 -4.69 -6.82 16.41
N ALA A 15 -3.69 -7.19 17.23
CA ALA A 15 -2.29 -6.92 16.92
C ALA A 15 -1.82 -7.64 15.65
N ILE A 16 -2.27 -8.88 15.42
CA ILE A 16 -2.01 -9.65 14.19
C ILE A 16 -2.64 -8.95 12.98
N ALA A 17 -3.92 -8.54 13.07
CA ALA A 17 -4.59 -7.81 11.99
C ALA A 17 -3.86 -6.50 11.67
N ALA A 18 -3.50 -5.70 12.69
CA ALA A 18 -2.75 -4.46 12.52
C ALA A 18 -1.39 -4.70 11.83
N ALA A 19 -0.65 -5.73 12.24
CA ALA A 19 0.63 -6.08 11.63
C ALA A 19 0.50 -6.48 10.15
N PHE A 20 -0.58 -7.16 9.76
CA PHE A 20 -0.87 -7.39 8.34
C PHE A 20 -1.18 -6.10 7.60
N GLY A 21 -1.99 -5.21 8.19
CA GLY A 21 -2.29 -3.89 7.63
C GLY A 21 -1.02 -3.08 7.35
N ASP A 22 -0.07 -3.08 8.29
CA ASP A 22 1.24 -2.42 8.18
C ASP A 22 2.21 -3.12 7.22
N ASN A 23 1.76 -4.16 6.49
CA ASN A 23 2.56 -4.98 5.57
C ASN A 23 3.73 -5.72 6.27
N LEU A 24 3.62 -5.97 7.59
CA LEU A 24 4.57 -6.72 8.41
C LEU A 24 4.14 -8.20 8.52
N HIS A 25 3.95 -8.86 7.38
CA HIS A 25 3.36 -10.21 7.32
C HIS A 25 4.12 -11.27 8.13
N ASP A 26 5.45 -11.19 8.19
CA ASP A 26 6.25 -12.17 8.94
C ASP A 26 6.08 -11.99 10.45
N SER A 27 6.06 -10.73 10.93
CA SER A 27 5.73 -10.43 12.33
C SER A 27 4.30 -10.83 12.70
N ALA A 28 3.35 -10.68 11.77
CA ALA A 28 1.97 -11.12 11.98
C ALA A 28 1.89 -12.65 12.12
N ARG A 29 2.59 -13.40 11.27
CA ARG A 29 2.68 -14.88 11.34
C ARG A 29 3.38 -15.36 12.61
N GLU A 30 4.47 -14.71 13.01
CA GLU A 30 5.18 -15.00 14.25
C GLU A 30 4.28 -14.80 15.48
N ALA A 31 3.55 -13.67 15.54
CA ALA A 31 2.60 -13.42 16.61
C ALA A 31 1.46 -14.47 16.64
N ALA A 32 0.98 -14.88 15.46
CA ALA A 32 -0.05 -15.91 15.33
C ALA A 32 0.42 -17.31 15.73
N ALA A 33 1.71 -17.62 15.66
CA ALA A 33 2.25 -18.95 16.03
C ALA A 33 1.98 -19.31 17.51
N SER A 34 1.82 -18.30 18.38
CA SER A 34 1.47 -18.47 19.80
C SER A 34 -0.04 -18.70 20.05
N THR A 35 -0.86 -18.73 19.00
CA THR A 35 -2.32 -18.80 19.08
C THR A 35 -2.84 -20.14 18.54
N LYS A 36 -4.14 -20.42 18.74
CA LYS A 36 -4.82 -21.58 18.15
C LYS A 36 -5.52 -21.27 16.82
N LEU A 37 -5.14 -20.17 16.16
CA LEU A 37 -5.78 -19.75 14.92
C LEU A 37 -5.41 -20.70 13.77
N ASN A 38 -6.42 -21.12 13.01
CA ASN A 38 -6.19 -21.85 11.77
C ASN A 38 -5.90 -20.89 10.61
N GLN A 39 -5.49 -21.43 9.45
CA GLN A 39 -5.13 -20.64 8.29
C GLN A 39 -6.28 -19.73 7.81
N LYS A 40 -7.53 -20.19 7.81
CA LYS A 40 -8.68 -19.38 7.37
C LYS A 40 -8.90 -18.17 8.29
N GLN A 41 -8.75 -18.36 9.60
CA GLN A 41 -8.84 -17.27 10.57
C GLN A 41 -7.69 -16.27 10.37
N LEU A 42 -6.48 -16.76 10.14
CA LEU A 42 -5.33 -15.90 9.88
C LEU A 42 -5.51 -15.09 8.59
N ASP A 43 -6.03 -15.71 7.53
CA ASP A 43 -6.35 -15.03 6.27
C ASP A 43 -7.44 -13.97 6.45
N SER A 44 -8.41 -14.22 7.34
CA SER A 44 -9.47 -13.25 7.67
C SER A 44 -8.91 -12.04 8.42
N LEU A 45 -7.97 -12.25 9.36
CA LEU A 45 -7.28 -11.14 10.05
C LEU A 45 -6.38 -10.35 9.10
N ARG A 46 -5.75 -11.03 8.14
CA ARG A 46 -4.97 -10.38 7.08
C ARG A 46 -5.86 -9.48 6.22
N GLU A 47 -6.99 -10.01 5.73
CA GLU A 47 -7.97 -9.23 4.97
C GLU A 47 -8.44 -8.01 5.77
N LEU A 48 -8.82 -8.20 7.03
CA LEU A 48 -9.24 -7.10 7.90
C LEU A 48 -8.17 -6.01 7.99
N GLY A 49 -6.93 -6.38 8.32
CA GLY A 49 -5.81 -5.44 8.42
C GLY A 49 -5.56 -4.67 7.12
N GLU A 50 -5.54 -5.38 5.99
CA GLU A 50 -5.33 -4.79 4.67
C GLU A 50 -6.45 -3.83 4.29
N LEU A 51 -7.72 -4.16 4.57
CA LEU A 51 -8.87 -3.27 4.30
C LEU A 51 -8.89 -2.03 5.20
N LEU A 52 -8.54 -2.17 6.47
CA LEU A 52 -8.42 -1.03 7.38
C LEU A 52 -7.29 -0.10 6.95
N ASN A 53 -6.13 -0.64 6.56
CA ASN A 53 -5.04 0.16 6.03
C ASN A 53 -5.40 0.82 4.69
N TYR A 54 -6.10 0.10 3.79
CA TYR A 54 -6.62 0.64 2.53
C TYR A 54 -7.54 1.85 2.76
N ASN A 55 -8.44 1.81 3.74
CA ASN A 55 -9.25 2.98 4.11
C ASN A 55 -8.42 4.14 4.64
N GLY A 56 -7.20 3.91 5.12
CA GLY A 56 -6.31 4.96 5.61
C GLY A 56 -5.63 5.80 4.52
N TYR A 57 -5.73 5.40 3.23
CA TYR A 57 -5.06 6.09 2.13
C TYR A 57 -5.98 7.05 1.38
N GLY A 58 -5.58 8.31 1.29
CA GLY A 58 -6.26 9.37 0.53
C GLY A 58 -5.37 10.61 0.50
N ALA A 59 -5.66 11.59 -0.37
CA ALA A 59 -5.06 12.91 -0.25
C ALA A 59 -5.76 13.75 0.83
N ASP A 60 -7.08 13.57 1.00
CA ASP A 60 -7.87 14.21 2.03
C ASP A 60 -8.92 13.24 2.61
N LEU A 61 -9.67 13.68 3.63
CA LEU A 61 -10.69 12.85 4.30
C LEU A 61 -11.86 12.45 3.39
N ALA A 62 -12.15 13.22 2.34
CA ALA A 62 -13.24 12.94 1.41
C ALA A 62 -12.89 11.80 0.44
N ASP A 63 -11.60 11.47 0.29
CA ASP A 63 -11.17 10.29 -0.44
C ASP A 63 -11.50 8.98 0.28
N LEU A 64 -11.69 8.99 1.60
CA LEU A 64 -11.85 7.77 2.39
C LEU A 64 -13.28 7.25 2.34
N HIS A 65 -13.48 5.94 2.47
CA HIS A 65 -14.84 5.37 2.63
C HIS A 65 -15.41 5.73 4.00
N PHE A 66 -14.54 5.75 5.02
CA PHE A 66 -14.87 6.20 6.37
C PHE A 66 -13.81 7.15 6.89
N SER A 67 -14.23 8.23 7.54
CA SER A 67 -13.30 9.05 8.31
C SER A 67 -12.66 8.22 9.44
N PRO A 68 -11.43 8.55 9.88
CA PRO A 68 -10.75 7.79 10.94
C PRO A 68 -11.57 7.70 12.23
N ASP A 69 -12.26 8.77 12.62
CA ASP A 69 -13.10 8.81 13.82
C ASP A 69 -14.37 7.96 13.69
N THR A 70 -14.92 7.82 12.48
CA THR A 70 -16.10 6.97 12.23
C THR A 70 -15.69 5.51 12.30
N LEU A 71 -14.63 5.12 11.59
CA LEU A 71 -14.15 3.75 11.56
C LEU A 71 -13.64 3.29 12.93
N PHE A 72 -12.93 4.15 13.66
CA PHE A 72 -12.52 3.86 15.03
C PHE A 72 -13.72 3.57 15.94
N ARG A 73 -14.79 4.38 15.84
CA ARG A 73 -16.00 4.19 16.65
C ARG A 73 -16.78 2.93 16.29
N ALA A 74 -16.69 2.48 15.04
CA ALA A 74 -17.23 1.18 14.64
C ALA A 74 -16.41 0.02 15.25
N LEU A 75 -15.08 0.12 15.22
CA LEU A 75 -14.17 -0.92 15.72
C LEU A 75 -14.16 -1.04 17.26
N GLN A 76 -14.22 0.08 17.98
CA GLN A 76 -14.06 0.11 19.45
C GLN A 76 -15.09 -0.76 20.20
N SER A 77 -16.25 -1.01 19.59
CA SER A 77 -17.33 -1.83 20.16
C SER A 77 -17.00 -3.33 20.16
N TYR A 78 -15.93 -3.74 19.49
CA TYR A 78 -15.57 -5.15 19.29
C TYR A 78 -14.24 -5.49 19.98
N THR A 79 -14.33 -6.27 21.06
CA THR A 79 -13.15 -6.82 21.74
C THR A 79 -12.40 -7.82 20.86
N ASP A 80 -13.13 -8.64 20.09
CA ASP A 80 -12.58 -9.64 19.16
C ASP A 80 -12.76 -9.18 17.70
N PRO A 81 -11.69 -9.11 16.87
CA PRO A 81 -11.82 -8.79 15.45
C PRO A 81 -12.69 -9.79 14.66
N PHE A 82 -12.84 -11.04 15.11
CA PHE A 82 -13.71 -12.00 14.45
C PHE A 82 -15.19 -11.64 14.58
N ASP A 83 -15.59 -10.98 15.67
CA ASP A 83 -16.94 -10.47 15.82
C ASP A 83 -17.20 -9.30 14.87
N PHE A 84 -16.23 -8.41 14.69
CA PHE A 84 -16.30 -7.34 13.69
C PHE A 84 -16.42 -7.91 12.27
N LEU A 85 -15.55 -8.88 11.93
CA LEU A 85 -15.56 -9.58 10.64
C LEU A 85 -16.91 -10.22 10.29
N LYS A 86 -17.63 -10.71 11.29
CA LYS A 86 -18.90 -11.41 11.11
C LYS A 86 -20.11 -10.48 11.06
N HIS A 87 -20.10 -9.38 11.83
CA HIS A 87 -21.31 -8.60 12.08
C HIS A 87 -21.27 -7.15 11.57
N SER A 88 -20.10 -6.61 11.22
CA SER A 88 -20.02 -5.21 10.79
C SER A 88 -20.48 -5.02 9.34
N PRO A 89 -21.44 -4.13 9.07
CA PRO A 89 -21.78 -3.72 7.71
C PRO A 89 -20.66 -2.89 7.05
N ASP A 90 -19.84 -2.19 7.84
CA ASP A 90 -18.76 -1.33 7.35
C ASP A 90 -17.70 -2.12 6.58
N LEU A 91 -17.47 -3.38 7.00
CA LEU A 91 -16.55 -4.28 6.31
C LEU A 91 -17.02 -4.61 4.89
N THR A 92 -18.34 -4.71 4.66
CA THR A 92 -18.89 -4.92 3.32
C THR A 92 -18.60 -3.71 2.42
N VAL A 93 -18.75 -2.50 2.95
CA VAL A 93 -18.41 -1.26 2.22
C VAL A 93 -16.93 -1.25 1.85
N LEU A 94 -16.04 -1.56 2.80
CA LEU A 94 -14.59 -1.63 2.55
C LEU A 94 -14.22 -2.69 1.52
N ARG A 95 -14.81 -3.90 1.59
CA ARG A 95 -14.58 -4.98 0.62
C ARG A 95 -15.00 -4.56 -0.79
N ASN A 96 -16.20 -4.01 -0.94
CA ASN A 96 -16.72 -3.60 -2.23
C ASN A 96 -15.87 -2.47 -2.82
N GLY A 97 -15.58 -1.43 -2.02
CA GLY A 97 -14.74 -0.32 -2.45
C GLY A 97 -13.35 -0.76 -2.87
N PHE A 98 -12.72 -1.65 -2.10
CA PHE A 98 -11.43 -2.23 -2.43
C PHE A 98 -11.46 -3.01 -3.75
N GLN A 99 -12.46 -3.87 -3.94
CA GLN A 99 -12.61 -4.68 -5.16
C GLN A 99 -12.82 -3.79 -6.39
N GLU A 100 -13.68 -2.77 -6.29
CA GLU A 100 -13.94 -1.81 -7.36
C GLU A 100 -12.69 -1.01 -7.74
N ASP A 101 -11.99 -0.48 -6.74
CA ASP A 101 -10.77 0.30 -6.96
C ASP A 101 -9.65 -0.56 -7.57
N MET A 102 -9.45 -1.78 -7.06
CA MET A 102 -8.51 -2.73 -7.64
C MET A 102 -8.89 -3.12 -9.06
N ALA A 103 -10.18 -3.31 -9.36
CA ALA A 103 -10.63 -3.60 -10.72
C ALA A 103 -10.33 -2.44 -11.68
N ARG A 104 -10.41 -1.18 -11.23
CA ARG A 104 -10.00 -0.01 -12.02
C ARG A 104 -8.48 0.04 -12.20
N ALA A 105 -7.72 -0.19 -11.14
CA ALA A 105 -6.26 -0.21 -11.16
C ALA A 105 -5.70 -1.30 -12.10
N MET A 106 -6.28 -2.50 -12.07
CA MET A 106 -5.84 -3.62 -12.92
C MET A 106 -6.10 -3.41 -14.42
N LYS A 107 -7.00 -2.48 -14.78
CA LYS A 107 -7.26 -2.09 -16.17
C LYS A 107 -6.27 -1.04 -16.69
N GLN A 108 -5.46 -0.43 -15.81
CA GLN A 108 -4.50 0.59 -16.24
C GLN A 108 -3.31 -0.07 -16.96
N PRO A 109 -2.98 0.37 -18.18
CA PRO A 109 -1.88 -0.21 -18.94
C PRO A 109 -0.53 0.19 -18.34
N GLU A 110 0.48 -0.64 -18.62
CA GLU A 110 1.87 -0.25 -18.44
C GLU A 110 2.24 0.81 -19.49
N MET A 111 2.85 1.92 -19.06
CA MET A 111 3.17 3.03 -19.97
C MET A 111 4.22 2.65 -21.02
N ASN A 112 5.23 1.85 -20.66
CA ASN A 112 6.33 1.46 -21.55
C ASN A 112 6.78 0.02 -21.28
N LYS A 113 6.52 -0.89 -22.21
CA LYS A 113 6.87 -2.33 -22.10
C LYS A 113 8.28 -2.69 -22.59
N THR A 114 9.12 -1.69 -22.84
CA THR A 114 10.43 -1.87 -23.48
C THR A 114 11.52 -2.34 -22.52
N THR A 115 11.27 -2.37 -21.21
CA THR A 115 12.28 -2.74 -20.20
C THR A 115 11.75 -3.77 -19.18
N LEU A 116 12.67 -4.30 -18.36
CA LEU A 116 12.34 -5.11 -17.17
C LEU A 116 11.43 -4.34 -16.19
N ASN A 117 11.68 -3.03 -16.04
CA ASN A 117 11.03 -2.16 -15.08
C ASN A 117 9.66 -1.68 -15.57
N ARG A 118 8.72 -1.46 -14.66
CA ARG A 118 7.31 -1.20 -14.98
C ARG A 118 6.88 0.17 -14.45
N ILE A 119 6.23 0.95 -15.31
CA ILE A 119 5.66 2.25 -14.95
C ILE A 119 4.16 2.23 -15.24
N TYR A 120 3.38 2.74 -14.29
CA TYR A 120 1.94 2.91 -14.40
C TYR A 120 1.57 4.36 -14.09
N SER A 121 0.49 4.84 -14.68
CA SER A 121 -0.09 6.15 -14.38
C SER A 121 -1.57 6.02 -14.06
N PHE A 122 -1.99 6.62 -12.95
CA PHE A 122 -3.38 6.73 -12.53
C PHE A 122 -3.83 8.20 -12.59
N PRO A 123 -5.12 8.45 -12.88
CA PRO A 123 -5.66 9.80 -12.90
C PRO A 123 -5.79 10.38 -11.49
N ASP A 124 -6.04 11.69 -11.43
CA ASP A 124 -6.54 12.36 -10.23
C ASP A 124 -7.95 11.84 -9.90
N ALA A 125 -8.00 10.80 -9.07
CA ALA A 125 -9.25 10.24 -8.60
C ALA A 125 -9.09 9.61 -7.21
N PRO A 126 -10.13 9.66 -6.35
CA PRO A 126 -10.08 9.06 -5.02
C PRO A 126 -9.65 7.59 -5.01
N TRP A 127 -10.20 6.79 -5.95
CA TRP A 127 -9.87 5.37 -6.09
C TRP A 127 -8.38 5.12 -6.36
N ALA A 128 -7.75 6.00 -7.15
CA ALA A 128 -6.35 5.88 -7.51
C ALA A 128 -5.47 6.11 -6.29
N ARG A 129 -5.80 7.12 -5.48
CA ARG A 129 -5.08 7.48 -4.25
C ARG A 129 -5.19 6.38 -3.19
N ARG A 130 -6.40 5.84 -2.97
CA ARG A 130 -6.64 4.74 -2.02
C ARG A 130 -5.86 3.48 -2.37
N VAL A 131 -5.86 3.09 -3.65
CA VAL A 131 -5.34 1.78 -4.09
C VAL A 131 -3.87 1.80 -4.49
N ALA A 132 -3.27 2.97 -4.67
CA ALA A 132 -1.91 3.14 -5.19
C ALA A 132 -0.86 2.26 -4.52
N GLY A 133 -0.85 2.25 -3.17
CA GLY A 133 0.10 1.46 -2.39
C GLY A 133 -0.09 -0.05 -2.58
N VAL A 134 -1.34 -0.51 -2.54
CA VAL A 134 -1.69 -1.94 -2.71
C VAL A 134 -1.32 -2.41 -4.11
N PHE A 135 -1.70 -1.65 -5.13
CA PHE A 135 -1.37 -1.96 -6.52
C PHE A 135 0.14 -2.03 -6.74
N SER A 136 0.91 -1.05 -6.22
CA SER A 136 2.37 -1.03 -6.34
C SER A 136 3.02 -2.26 -5.70
N ASN A 137 2.54 -2.67 -4.53
CA ASN A 137 3.03 -3.85 -3.83
C ASN A 137 2.67 -5.15 -4.56
N LEU A 138 1.48 -5.24 -5.16
CA LEU A 138 1.07 -6.37 -6.01
C LEU A 138 2.03 -6.50 -7.20
N ARG A 139 2.24 -5.43 -7.97
CA ARG A 139 3.12 -5.45 -9.15
C ARG A 139 4.57 -5.80 -8.79
N ALA A 140 5.08 -5.27 -7.69
CA ALA A 140 6.42 -5.61 -7.18
C ALA A 140 6.59 -7.11 -6.88
N ARG A 141 5.54 -7.78 -6.38
CA ARG A 141 5.56 -9.23 -6.10
C ARG A 141 5.46 -10.08 -7.37
N GLU A 142 4.74 -9.62 -8.40
CA GLU A 142 4.64 -10.30 -9.70
C GLU A 142 6.00 -10.38 -10.42
N ARG A 143 6.84 -9.35 -10.27
CA ARG A 143 8.16 -9.29 -10.91
C ARG A 143 9.23 -8.77 -9.96
N LYS A 144 9.78 -9.68 -9.14
CA LYS A 144 10.70 -9.35 -8.04
C LYS A 144 12.02 -8.70 -8.47
N ASP A 145 12.46 -8.94 -9.70
CA ASP A 145 13.68 -8.36 -10.26
C ASP A 145 13.47 -6.96 -10.88
N ALA A 146 12.22 -6.52 -11.02
CA ALA A 146 11.87 -5.25 -11.65
C ALA A 146 11.62 -4.15 -10.63
N ALA A 147 12.12 -2.95 -10.94
CA ALA A 147 11.68 -1.72 -10.30
C ALA A 147 10.28 -1.35 -10.81
N HIS A 148 9.50 -0.70 -9.95
CA HIS A 148 8.16 -0.25 -10.27
C HIS A 148 8.00 1.23 -9.90
N ALA A 149 7.43 2.01 -10.81
CA ALA A 149 6.96 3.36 -10.54
C ALA A 149 5.45 3.45 -10.76
N LEU A 150 4.75 4.07 -9.81
CA LEU A 150 3.35 4.45 -9.96
C LEU A 150 3.25 5.97 -9.88
N ILE A 151 2.73 6.56 -10.94
CA ILE A 151 2.45 7.99 -11.08
C ILE A 151 0.97 8.20 -10.80
N VAL A 152 0.63 9.16 -9.95
CA VAL A 152 -0.75 9.57 -9.69
C VAL A 152 -0.83 11.08 -9.88
N GLU A 153 -1.75 11.56 -10.72
CA GLU A 153 -1.97 12.99 -10.93
C GLU A 153 -2.54 13.64 -9.65
N ASN A 154 -1.95 14.76 -9.23
CA ASN A 154 -2.46 15.59 -8.16
C ASN A 154 -3.49 16.58 -8.71
N SER A 155 -4.32 17.13 -7.82
CA SER A 155 -5.32 18.15 -8.20
C SER A 155 -4.72 19.44 -8.76
N ASP A 156 -3.49 19.75 -8.37
CA ASP A 156 -2.69 20.87 -8.89
C ASP A 156 -1.96 20.57 -10.21
N LYS A 157 -2.25 19.42 -10.83
CA LYS A 157 -1.61 18.90 -12.06
C LYS A 157 -0.15 18.47 -11.93
N SER A 158 0.46 18.57 -10.76
CA SER A 158 1.72 17.88 -10.48
C SER A 158 1.51 16.37 -10.37
N TYR A 159 2.60 15.60 -10.29
CA TYR A 159 2.53 14.16 -10.09
C TYR A 159 3.05 13.74 -8.71
N ARG A 160 2.28 12.88 -8.04
CA ARG A 160 2.78 12.08 -6.93
C ARG A 160 3.34 10.78 -7.49
N ILE A 161 4.60 10.49 -7.19
CA ILE A 161 5.28 9.29 -7.68
C ILE A 161 5.63 8.39 -6.50
N SER A 162 5.31 7.11 -6.62
CA SER A 162 5.76 6.06 -5.71
C SER A 162 6.69 5.10 -6.43
N VAL A 163 7.87 4.88 -5.88
CA VAL A 163 8.87 3.95 -6.41
C VAL A 163 9.02 2.76 -5.47
N ARG A 164 9.07 1.56 -6.06
CA ARG A 164 9.50 0.32 -5.42
C ARG A 164 10.73 -0.19 -6.15
N ALA A 165 11.83 -0.32 -5.43
CA ALA A 165 13.00 -1.02 -5.94
C ALA A 165 12.65 -2.50 -6.19
N PRO A 166 13.43 -3.21 -7.03
CA PRO A 166 13.32 -4.66 -7.11
C PRO A 166 13.36 -5.31 -5.73
N LEU A 167 12.47 -6.26 -5.46
CA LEU A 167 12.37 -6.91 -4.15
C LEU A 167 13.61 -7.73 -3.79
N ASN A 168 14.38 -8.16 -4.78
CA ASN A 168 15.60 -8.96 -4.60
C ASN A 168 16.83 -8.09 -4.26
N TYR A 169 16.87 -6.82 -4.68
CA TYR A 169 18.01 -5.91 -4.43
C TYR A 169 17.69 -4.85 -3.37
N ARG A 170 16.48 -4.27 -3.41
CA ARG A 170 15.94 -3.30 -2.43
C ARG A 170 16.76 -2.02 -2.28
N GLU A 171 17.38 -1.55 -3.36
CA GLU A 171 18.23 -0.36 -3.37
C GLU A 171 17.79 0.70 -4.37
N ASN A 172 18.34 1.91 -4.24
CA ASN A 172 18.29 3.01 -5.19
C ASN A 172 16.93 3.72 -5.39
N ALA A 173 15.85 3.30 -4.72
CA ALA A 173 14.59 4.05 -4.79
C ALA A 173 14.73 5.46 -4.20
N ASP A 174 15.42 5.59 -3.05
CA ASP A 174 15.72 6.87 -2.42
C ASP A 174 16.65 7.73 -3.26
N THR A 175 17.73 7.16 -3.79
CA THR A 175 18.67 7.84 -4.69
C THR A 175 17.94 8.50 -5.87
N LEU A 176 17.02 7.78 -6.50
CA LEU A 176 16.20 8.34 -7.58
C LEU A 176 15.32 9.49 -7.08
N CYS A 177 14.49 9.24 -6.07
CA CYS A 177 13.50 10.22 -5.64
C CYS A 177 14.16 11.49 -5.07
N LEU A 178 15.24 11.38 -4.31
CA LEU A 178 15.98 12.53 -3.76
C LEU A 178 16.60 13.44 -4.84
N SER A 179 16.72 12.96 -6.08
CA SER A 179 17.17 13.81 -7.20
C SER A 179 16.07 14.74 -7.75
N PHE A 180 14.84 14.63 -7.25
CA PHE A 180 13.70 15.46 -7.65
C PHE A 180 13.16 16.31 -6.48
N PRO A 181 12.53 17.47 -6.75
CA PRO A 181 11.89 18.28 -5.73
C PRO A 181 10.86 17.48 -4.94
N THR A 182 10.77 17.70 -3.62
CA THR A 182 9.86 16.98 -2.69
C THR A 182 10.06 15.47 -2.61
N GLY A 183 11.14 14.94 -3.18
CA GLY A 183 11.45 13.54 -3.15
C GLY A 183 12.12 13.09 -1.85
N GLY A 184 11.87 11.84 -1.46
CA GLY A 184 12.48 11.22 -0.29
C GLY A 184 12.00 9.79 -0.07
N GLY A 185 12.54 9.14 0.96
CA GLY A 185 12.14 7.79 1.34
C GLY A 185 13.31 6.91 1.74
N ARG A 186 13.17 5.60 1.53
CA ARG A 186 14.17 4.58 1.87
C ARG A 186 14.64 3.86 0.61
N LYS A 187 15.82 3.25 0.70
CA LYS A 187 16.43 2.40 -0.35
C LYS A 187 15.46 1.50 -1.13
N ALA A 188 14.56 0.81 -0.43
CA ALA A 188 13.62 -0.13 -1.04
C ALA A 188 12.34 0.52 -1.60
N ALA A 189 11.95 1.67 -1.05
CA ALA A 189 10.67 2.32 -1.30
C ALA A 189 10.77 3.81 -1.00
N ALA A 190 10.53 4.62 -2.02
CA ALA A 190 10.62 6.07 -1.95
C ALA A 190 9.52 6.72 -2.79
N GLY A 191 9.40 8.04 -2.73
CA GLY A 191 8.42 8.76 -3.52
C GLY A 191 8.74 10.25 -3.69
N ILE A 192 7.95 10.88 -4.55
CA ILE A 192 7.97 12.31 -4.84
C ILE A 192 6.55 12.81 -4.63
N ASN A 193 6.37 13.87 -3.83
CA ASN A 193 5.03 14.37 -3.50
C ASN A 193 4.43 15.21 -4.63
N GLN A 194 5.26 16.08 -5.23
CA GLN A 194 4.89 17.01 -6.28
C GLN A 194 6.02 17.09 -7.31
N LEU A 195 5.92 16.29 -8.36
CA LEU A 195 6.78 16.41 -9.54
C LEU A 195 6.11 17.34 -10.56
N PRO A 196 6.76 18.43 -10.99
CA PRO A 196 6.26 19.27 -12.08
C PRO A 196 6.11 18.47 -13.40
N PRO A 197 5.07 18.71 -14.21
CA PRO A 197 4.83 17.95 -15.44
C PRO A 197 6.00 17.93 -16.43
N GLU A 198 6.73 19.04 -16.53
CA GLU A 198 7.89 19.20 -17.38
C GLU A 198 9.09 18.30 -16.99
N MET A 199 9.09 17.77 -15.76
CA MET A 199 10.14 16.87 -15.26
C MET A 199 9.77 15.39 -15.42
N LEU A 200 8.59 15.05 -15.93
CA LEU A 200 8.14 13.66 -16.01
C LEU A 200 9.03 12.81 -16.91
N ASP A 201 9.44 13.34 -18.06
CA ASP A 201 10.31 12.62 -19.00
C ASP A 201 11.71 12.38 -18.42
N ASP A 202 12.28 13.37 -17.71
CA ASP A 202 13.56 13.20 -16.98
C ASP A 202 13.42 12.14 -15.88
N PHE A 203 12.31 12.12 -15.14
CA PHE A 203 12.02 11.05 -14.17
C PHE A 203 12.01 9.67 -14.82
N ILE A 204 11.27 9.50 -15.92
CA ILE A 204 11.17 8.21 -16.61
C ILE A 204 12.55 7.75 -17.12
N GLN A 205 13.33 8.66 -17.71
CA GLN A 205 14.68 8.37 -18.19
C GLN A 205 15.61 7.93 -17.06
N ARG A 206 15.65 8.69 -15.95
CA ARG A 206 16.49 8.36 -14.78
C ARG A 206 16.05 7.08 -14.10
N PHE A 207 14.75 6.82 -14.01
CA PHE A 207 14.22 5.57 -13.49
C PHE A 207 14.74 4.37 -14.29
N HIS A 208 14.63 4.42 -15.63
CA HIS A 208 15.15 3.33 -16.46
C HIS A 208 16.67 3.21 -16.38
N SER A 209 17.40 4.32 -16.40
CA SER A 209 18.88 4.31 -16.34
C SER A 209 19.42 3.79 -15.01
N LEU A 210 18.78 4.12 -13.89
CA LEU A 210 19.26 3.70 -12.57
C LEU A 210 19.01 2.21 -12.32
N PHE A 211 17.87 1.71 -12.80
CA PHE A 211 17.47 0.32 -12.61
C PHE A 211 17.78 -0.58 -13.82
N SER A 212 18.53 -0.09 -14.82
CA SER A 212 19.09 -0.93 -15.88
C SER A 212 20.39 -1.63 -15.46
N SER A 213 21.08 -1.09 -14.44
CA SER A 213 22.46 -1.46 -14.09
C SER A 213 22.58 -2.38 -12.87
N SER A 214 21.49 -2.97 -12.40
CA SER A 214 21.48 -3.90 -11.25
C SER A 214 21.44 -5.38 -11.66
N GLN A 215 22.04 -5.72 -12.80
CA GLN A 215 22.31 -7.11 -13.20
C GLN A 215 23.75 -7.48 -12.85
#